data_AF-A0A537HBG8-F1
#
_entry.id   AF-A0A537HBG8-F1
#
_cell.length_a   1.000
_cell.length_b   1.000
_cell.length_c   1.000
_cell.angle_alpha   90.00
_cell.angle_beta   90.00
_cell.angle_gamma   90.00
#
_symmetry.space_group_name_H-M   'P 1'
#
loop_
_entity.id
_entity.type
_entity.pdbx_description
1 polymer ?
#
loop_
_entity_poly.entity_id
_entity_poly.type
_entity_poly.pdbx_seq_one_letter_code
_entity_poly.pdbx_strand_id
1 'polypeptide(L)'
;MVGLLTSALLFIGPSYVANAAPLLFGGGPSLDGGRKLSDGQPIFGSHKTIRGVFAGIVAGTIVGWGEALVDPRLVVGGFMISLGAVLGDLLGAFIKRRLRVEPGRAFPVLDQLDFIVGGLVLGY
;
A
#
# COMPACT_ATOMS: atom_id res chain seq x y z
N MET A 1 -8.86 -21.25 -14.97
CA MET A 1 -8.20 -19.92 -14.93
C MET A 1 -9.31 -18.90 -15.14
N VAL A 2 -9.57 -18.03 -14.17
CA VAL A 2 -10.59 -16.97 -14.34
C VAL A 2 -10.17 -16.02 -15.47
N GLY A 3 -11.13 -15.38 -16.14
CA GLY A 3 -10.84 -14.48 -17.25
C GLY A 3 -10.06 -13.24 -16.80
N LEU A 4 -9.33 -12.60 -17.72
CA LEU A 4 -8.47 -11.43 -17.45
C LEU A 4 -9.19 -10.34 -16.64
N LEU A 5 -10.42 -10.01 -17.00
CA LEU A 5 -11.22 -9.00 -16.29
C LEU A 5 -11.48 -9.40 -14.83
N THR A 6 -11.83 -10.67 -14.59
CA THR A 6 -12.04 -11.19 -13.24
C THR A 6 -10.75 -11.16 -12.44
N SER A 7 -9.62 -11.60 -13.01
CA SER A 7 -8.30 -11.51 -12.35
C SER A 7 -7.93 -10.08 -11.98
N ALA A 8 -8.17 -9.12 -12.88
CA ALA A 8 -7.89 -7.72 -12.61
C ALA A 8 -8.77 -7.17 -11.47
N LEU A 9 -10.06 -7.53 -11.43
CA LEU A 9 -10.97 -7.12 -10.35
C LEU A 9 -10.56 -7.73 -9.00
N LEU A 10 -10.21 -9.01 -8.98
CA LEU A 10 -9.72 -9.69 -7.77
C LEU A 10 -8.34 -9.20 -7.32
N PHE A 11 -7.56 -8.61 -8.22
CA PHE A 11 -6.30 -7.95 -7.87
C PHE A 11 -6.52 -6.55 -7.28
N ILE A 12 -7.45 -5.81 -7.88
CA ILE A 12 -7.65 -4.40 -7.55
C ILE A 12 -8.31 -4.24 -6.17
N GLY A 13 -9.18 -5.17 -5.76
CA GLY A 13 -9.88 -5.16 -4.48
C GLY A 13 -8.93 -5.04 -3.27
N PRO A 14 -8.05 -6.03 -3.02
CA PRO A 14 -7.13 -6.02 -1.90
C PRO A 14 -6.16 -4.83 -1.97
N SER A 15 -5.66 -4.51 -3.17
CA SER A 15 -4.73 -3.39 -3.41
C SER A 15 -5.33 -2.04 -3.01
N TYR A 16 -6.54 -1.73 -3.50
CA TYR A 16 -7.20 -0.46 -3.22
C TYR A 16 -7.61 -0.34 -1.76
N VAL A 17 -8.12 -1.43 -1.16
CA VAL A 17 -8.51 -1.41 0.25
C VAL A 17 -7.29 -1.28 1.15
N ALA A 18 -6.16 -1.94 0.82
CA ALA A 18 -4.92 -1.77 1.56
C ALA A 18 -4.39 -0.32 1.52
N ASN A 19 -4.50 0.35 0.37
CA ASN A 19 -4.10 1.75 0.24
C ASN A 19 -5.07 2.73 0.93
N ALA A 20 -6.38 2.43 0.94
CA ALA A 20 -7.40 3.31 1.50
C ALA A 20 -7.56 3.19 3.02
N ALA A 21 -7.41 1.99 3.59
CA ALA A 21 -7.61 1.76 5.03
C ALA A 21 -6.79 2.67 5.98
N PRO A 22 -5.51 3.03 5.68
CA PRO A 22 -4.75 4.00 6.46
C PRO A 22 -5.44 5.37 6.62
N LEU A 23 -6.26 5.80 5.67
CA LEU A 23 -6.99 7.08 5.75
C LEU A 23 -8.03 7.09 6.87
N LEU A 24 -8.62 5.93 7.17
CA LEU A 24 -9.67 5.78 8.18
C LEU A 24 -9.12 5.32 9.53
N PHE A 25 -8.17 4.38 9.51
CA PHE A 25 -7.71 3.67 10.71
C PHE A 25 -6.26 3.99 11.11
N GLY A 26 -5.55 4.76 10.28
CA GLY A 26 -4.17 5.19 10.53
C GLY A 26 -4.03 6.27 11.60
N GLY A 27 -3.03 7.13 11.44
CA GLY A 27 -2.64 8.11 12.46
C GLY A 27 -1.77 7.52 13.57
N GLY A 28 -1.53 8.30 14.62
CA GLY A 28 -0.60 7.95 15.71
C GLY A 28 0.87 8.18 15.33
N PRO A 29 1.82 7.48 15.98
CA PRO A 29 3.25 7.64 15.73
C PRO A 29 3.62 7.35 14.28
N SER A 30 4.51 8.19 13.72
CA SER A 30 5.04 7.96 12.38
C SER A 30 5.92 6.70 12.36
N LEU A 31 5.91 5.98 11.24
CA LEU A 31 6.66 4.75 11.03
C LEU A 31 8.18 4.99 11.12
N ASP A 32 8.63 6.16 10.67
CA ASP A 32 10.03 6.56 10.74
C ASP A 32 10.43 7.20 12.08
N GLY A 33 9.48 7.41 13.00
CA GLY A 33 9.74 8.05 14.29
C GLY A 33 10.37 9.45 14.18
N GLY A 34 10.15 10.15 13.07
CA GLY A 34 10.75 11.46 12.80
C GLY A 34 12.23 11.41 12.36
N ARG A 35 12.79 10.22 12.12
CA ARG A 35 14.16 10.08 11.62
C ARG A 35 14.34 10.75 10.25
N LYS A 36 15.48 11.40 10.07
CA LYS A 36 15.92 12.03 8.83
C LYS A 36 17.17 11.34 8.31
N LEU A 37 17.36 11.36 6.99
CA LEU A 37 18.59 10.90 6.35
C LEU A 37 19.63 12.04 6.27
N SER A 38 20.80 11.73 5.72
CA SER A 38 21.90 12.69 5.56
C SER A 38 21.55 13.90 4.67
N ASP A 39 20.53 13.78 3.83
CA ASP A 39 19.96 14.86 3.03
C ASP A 39 19.03 15.81 3.81
N GLY A 40 18.83 15.56 5.11
CA GLY A 40 17.94 16.31 6.00
C GLY A 40 16.45 16.03 5.79
N GLN A 41 16.08 15.15 4.86
CA GLN A 41 14.69 14.78 4.58
C GLN A 41 14.27 13.58 5.44
N PRO A 42 13.00 13.51 5.88
CA PRO A 42 12.50 12.34 6.62
C PRO A 42 12.54 11.09 5.74
N ILE A 43 12.52 9.89 6.35
CA ILE A 43 12.56 8.64 5.59
C ILE A 43 11.27 8.48 4.78
N PHE A 44 10.11 8.55 5.44
CA PHE A 44 8.79 8.43 4.80
C PHE A 44 7.94 9.69 5.01
N GLY A 45 8.06 10.33 6.17
CA GLY A 45 7.26 11.49 6.57
C GLY A 45 6.13 11.13 7.54
N SER A 46 5.61 12.15 8.22
CA SER A 46 4.66 12.03 9.34
C SER A 46 3.36 11.30 9.02
N HIS A 47 2.96 11.27 7.75
CA HIS A 47 1.69 10.68 7.29
C HIS A 47 1.76 9.15 7.12
N LYS A 48 2.96 8.55 7.13
CA LYS A 48 3.12 7.10 7.11
C LYS A 48 3.24 6.63 8.55
N THR A 49 2.19 6.02 9.09
CA THR A 49 2.11 5.63 10.50
C THR A 49 2.13 4.13 10.70
N ILE A 50 2.53 3.68 11.88
CA ILE A 50 2.54 2.25 12.24
C ILE A 50 1.14 1.67 12.11
N ARG A 51 0.13 2.35 12.67
CA ARG A 51 -1.27 1.95 12.57
C ARG A 51 -1.76 1.88 11.13
N GLY A 52 -1.35 2.83 10.29
CA GLY A 52 -1.70 2.85 8.88
C GLY A 52 -1.18 1.62 8.16
N VAL A 53 0.10 1.27 8.33
CA VAL A 53 0.70 0.06 7.72
C VAL A 53 -0.07 -1.20 8.11
N PHE A 54 -0.33 -1.40 9.41
CA PHE A 54 -1.08 -2.57 9.87
C PHE A 54 -2.52 -2.56 9.36
N ALA A 55 -3.21 -1.43 9.41
CA ALA A 55 -4.58 -1.31 8.91
C ALA A 55 -4.69 -1.64 7.42
N GLY A 56 -3.76 -1.15 6.60
CA GLY A 56 -3.69 -1.46 5.17
C GLY A 56 -3.54 -2.95 4.91
N ILE A 57 -2.50 -3.56 5.49
CA ILE A 57 -2.23 -4.99 5.29
C ILE A 57 -3.43 -5.85 5.74
N VAL A 58 -3.97 -5.60 6.94
CA VAL A 58 -5.07 -6.39 7.49
C VAL A 58 -6.35 -6.21 6.67
N ALA A 59 -6.74 -4.97 6.36
CA ALA A 59 -7.99 -4.71 5.63
C ALA A 59 -7.95 -5.30 4.21
N GLY A 60 -6.85 -5.12 3.48
CA GLY A 60 -6.69 -5.73 2.15
C GLY A 60 -6.66 -7.26 2.21
N THR A 61 -6.02 -7.85 3.22
CA THR A 61 -5.99 -9.31 3.40
C THR A 61 -7.39 -9.88 3.63
N ILE A 62 -8.22 -9.21 4.45
CA ILE A 62 -9.62 -9.61 4.68
C ILE A 62 -10.41 -9.60 3.37
N VAL A 63 -10.20 -8.59 2.51
CA VAL A 63 -10.82 -8.54 1.18
C VAL A 63 -10.38 -9.72 0.33
N GLY A 64 -9.06 -9.99 0.28
CA GLY A 64 -8.53 -11.11 -0.48
C GLY A 64 -9.03 -12.48 0.01
N TRP A 65 -9.28 -12.64 1.32
CA TRP A 65 -9.94 -13.83 1.86
C TRP A 65 -11.40 -13.95 1.44
N GLY A 66 -12.13 -12.83 1.36
CA GLY A 66 -13.48 -12.83 0.77
C GLY A 66 -13.45 -13.23 -0.70
N GLU A 67 -12.49 -12.72 -1.45
CA GLU A 67 -12.27 -13.04 -2.86
C GLU A 67 -11.76 -14.47 -3.09
N ALA A 68 -11.20 -15.12 -2.07
CA ALA A 68 -10.79 -16.52 -2.12
C ALA A 68 -11.96 -17.49 -2.35
N LEU A 69 -13.20 -17.04 -2.16
CA LEU A 69 -14.41 -17.77 -2.56
C LEU A 69 -14.53 -17.91 -4.09
N VAL A 70 -13.87 -17.03 -4.85
CA VAL A 70 -13.85 -17.02 -6.32
C VAL A 70 -12.54 -17.60 -6.85
N ASP A 71 -11.40 -17.21 -6.28
CA ASP A 71 -10.09 -17.79 -6.60
C ASP A 71 -9.32 -18.16 -5.32
N PRO A 72 -9.25 -19.46 -4.95
CA PRO A 72 -8.60 -19.91 -3.72
C PRO A 72 -7.14 -19.48 -3.55
N ARG A 73 -6.45 -19.10 -4.63
CA ARG A 73 -5.08 -18.58 -4.57
C ARG A 73 -4.99 -17.27 -3.76
N LEU A 74 -6.11 -16.54 -3.63
CA LEU A 74 -6.18 -15.28 -2.89
C LEU A 74 -6.17 -15.44 -1.37
N VAL A 75 -6.23 -16.65 -0.82
CA VAL A 75 -5.93 -16.87 0.61
C VAL A 75 -4.54 -16.35 0.95
N VAL A 76 -3.55 -16.68 0.12
CA VAL A 76 -2.17 -16.17 0.24
C VAL A 76 -1.97 -14.93 -0.64
N GLY A 77 -2.52 -14.95 -1.85
CA GLY A 77 -2.41 -13.85 -2.82
C GLY A 77 -2.96 -12.53 -2.28
N GLY A 78 -4.09 -12.54 -1.58
CA GLY A 78 -4.66 -11.34 -0.96
C GLY A 78 -3.74 -10.67 0.04
N PHE A 79 -3.05 -11.47 0.88
CA PHE A 79 -2.04 -10.96 1.79
C PHE A 79 -0.81 -10.41 1.04
N MET A 80 -0.31 -11.14 0.04
CA MET A 80 0.83 -10.71 -0.78
C MET A 80 0.56 -9.41 -1.54
N ILE A 81 -0.62 -9.30 -2.17
CA ILE A 81 -1.09 -8.09 -2.86
C ILE A 81 -1.16 -6.91 -1.87
N SER A 82 -1.76 -7.12 -0.69
CA SER A 82 -1.91 -6.06 0.32
C SER A 82 -0.57 -5.60 0.90
N LEU A 83 0.33 -6.55 1.16
CA LEU A 83 1.70 -6.27 1.58
C LEU A 83 2.44 -5.48 0.51
N GLY A 84 2.35 -5.91 -0.75
CA GLY A 84 2.93 -5.23 -1.90
C GLY A 84 2.41 -3.82 -2.06
N ALA A 85 1.09 -3.62 -1.93
CA ALA A 85 0.47 -2.30 -2.05
C ALA A 85 0.99 -1.33 -0.99
N VAL A 86 1.05 -1.76 0.28
CA VAL A 86 1.58 -0.94 1.37
C VAL A 86 3.07 -0.66 1.19
N LEU A 87 3.87 -1.63 0.74
CA LEU A 87 5.29 -1.41 0.47
C LEU A 87 5.52 -0.47 -0.73
N GLY A 88 4.69 -0.58 -1.76
CA GLY A 88 4.69 0.32 -2.91
C GLY A 88 4.42 1.76 -2.51
N ASP A 89 3.37 2.00 -1.73
CA ASP A 89 3.04 3.32 -1.17
C ASP A 89 4.15 3.88 -0.25
N LEU A 90 4.78 3.03 0.56
CA LEU A 90 5.94 3.43 1.37
C LEU A 90 7.16 3.79 0.51
N LEU A 91 7.41 3.04 -0.56
CA LEU A 91 8.46 3.35 -1.53
C LEU A 91 8.17 4.67 -2.27
N GLY A 92 6.93 4.89 -2.70
CA GLY A 92 6.47 6.15 -3.28
C GLY A 92 6.71 7.33 -2.32
N ALA A 93 6.33 7.17 -1.05
CA ALA A 93 6.61 8.17 -0.03
C ALA A 93 8.11 8.43 0.17
N PHE A 94 8.92 7.38 0.20
CA PHE A 94 10.38 7.49 0.28
C PHE A 94 10.96 8.29 -0.90
N ILE A 95 10.57 7.94 -2.13
CA ILE A 95 11.00 8.65 -3.36
C ILE A 95 10.59 10.13 -3.29
N LYS A 96 9.36 10.43 -2.88
CA LYS A 96 8.89 11.80 -2.69
C LYS A 96 9.77 12.58 -1.71
N ARG A 97 10.22 11.96 -0.60
CA ARG A 97 11.15 12.61 0.34
C ARG A 97 12.51 12.88 -0.27
N ARG A 98 13.05 11.95 -1.08
CA ARG A 98 14.33 12.16 -1.79
C ARG A 98 14.23 13.31 -2.82
N LEU A 99 13.06 13.51 -3.42
CA LEU A 99 12.75 14.63 -4.31
C LEU A 99 12.37 15.92 -3.57
N ARG A 100 12.49 15.97 -2.24
CA ARG A 100 12.13 17.12 -1.39
C ARG A 100 10.66 17.55 -1.50
N VAL A 101 9.79 16.63 -1.88
CA VAL A 101 8.34 16.84 -1.85
C VAL A 101 7.86 16.70 -0.42
N GLU A 102 7.09 17.66 0.08
CA GLU A 102 6.58 17.67 1.46
C GLU A 102 5.59 16.51 1.73
N PRO A 103 5.54 15.95 2.95
CA PRO A 103 4.52 14.97 3.34
C PRO A 103 3.10 15.51 3.10
N GLY A 104 2.23 14.66 2.57
CA GLY A 104 0.84 15.03 2.24
C GLY A 104 0.67 15.80 0.92
N ARG A 105 1.74 16.34 0.34
CA ARG A 105 1.66 17.01 -0.97
C ARG A 105 1.40 16.00 -2.08
N ALA A 106 0.42 16.31 -2.93
CA ALA A 106 0.08 15.49 -4.09
C ALA A 106 1.26 15.41 -5.06
N PHE A 107 1.52 14.20 -5.56
CA PHE A 107 2.46 13.92 -6.64
C PHE A 107 1.77 13.02 -7.65
N PRO A 108 1.10 13.62 -8.66
CA PRO A 108 0.32 12.88 -9.65
C PRO A 108 1.13 11.77 -10.33
N VAL A 109 0.43 10.75 -10.83
CA VAL A 109 1.00 9.51 -11.37
C VAL A 109 1.61 8.60 -10.31
N LEU A 110 2.58 9.08 -9.52
CA LEU A 110 3.21 8.26 -8.49
C LEU A 110 2.20 7.82 -7.44
N ASP A 111 1.45 8.77 -6.85
CA ASP A 111 0.47 8.50 -5.78
C ASP A 111 -0.71 7.63 -6.25
N GLN A 112 -0.87 7.41 -7.55
CA GLN A 112 -1.93 6.59 -8.13
C GLN A 112 -1.46 5.19 -8.53
N LEU A 113 -0.16 5.03 -8.80
CA LEU A 113 0.39 3.79 -9.37
C LEU A 113 1.32 3.05 -8.42
N ASP A 114 1.89 3.72 -7.42
CA ASP A 114 2.88 3.13 -6.51
C ASP A 114 2.37 1.87 -5.79
N PHE A 115 1.18 1.93 -5.19
CA PHE A 115 0.55 0.80 -4.52
C PHE A 115 0.07 -0.28 -5.50
N ILE A 116 -0.35 0.12 -6.71
CA ILE A 116 -0.75 -0.83 -7.76
C ILE A 116 0.46 -1.64 -8.23
N VAL A 117 1.57 -0.97 -8.53
CA VAL A 117 2.80 -1.62 -8.96
C VAL A 117 3.35 -2.49 -7.84
N GLY A 118 3.35 -1.99 -6.60
CA GLY A 118 3.78 -2.78 -5.44
C GLY A 118 2.96 -4.05 -5.24
N GLY A 119 1.63 -3.93 -5.32
CA GLY A 119 0.72 -5.08 -5.24
C GLY A 119 0.96 -6.08 -6.38
N LEU A 120 1.18 -5.59 -7.60
CA LEU A 120 1.43 -6.44 -8.77
C LEU A 120 2.74 -7.22 -8.60
N VAL A 121 3.82 -6.57 -8.15
CA VAL A 121 5.15 -7.18 -8.02
C VAL A 121 5.19 -8.30 -6.98
N LEU A 122 4.41 -8.20 -5.89
CA LEU A 122 4.39 -9.25 -4.86
C LEU A 122 3.23 -10.25 -5.02
N GLY A 123 2.12 -9.82 -5.61
CA GLY A 123 0.89 -10.60 -5.67
C GLY A 123 0.69 -11.45 -6.91
N TYR A 124 1.49 -11.24 -7.96
CA TYR A 124 1.39 -11.89 -9.27
C TYR A 124 2.77 -12.25 -9.83
#